data_AF-A0A9D5HWD5-F1
#
_entry.id   AF-A0A9D5HWD5-F1
#
_cell.length_a   1.000
_cell.length_b   1.000
_cell.length_c   1.000
_cell.angle_alpha   90.00
_cell.angle_beta   90.00
_cell.angle_gamma   90.00
#
_symmetry.space_group_name_H-M   'P 1'
#
loop_
_entity.id
_entity.type
_entity.pdbx_description
1 polymer ?
#
loop_
_entity_poly.entity_id
_entity_poly.type
_entity_poly.pdbx_seq_one_letter_code
_entity_poly.pdbx_strand_id
1 'polypeptide(L)'
;MQSRQKGLISEAGEEAPIKLLRKLTGNQTILSLEFIQLDSVLVSGNVSGVLDFWSLESMRCSSSVDMGLGLPIIKTIYDDESKTIYVQNRKGQIYLVDQTEKYRQFDLSGTDYSLAKMMILPSKESIVFPRKDNILVIGLNCPKREEVVFKFPTESSDQLIEIESLNEHSLLLGFESGNVVIWDLRKPESHVLQPPLDFQL
;
A
#
# COMPACT_ATOMS: atom_id res chain seq x y z
N MET A 1 -43.07 6.57 27.91
CA MET A 1 -41.61 6.29 28.00
C MET A 1 -41.05 6.31 26.59
N GLN A 2 -40.36 7.38 26.20
CA GLN A 2 -39.64 7.48 24.93
C GLN A 2 -38.15 7.49 25.25
N SER A 3 -37.41 6.49 24.77
CA SER A 3 -35.94 6.48 24.84
C SER A 3 -35.40 7.42 23.76
N ARG A 4 -34.77 8.51 24.18
CA ARG A 4 -33.95 9.32 23.28
C ARG A 4 -32.62 8.59 23.09
N GLN A 5 -32.45 7.95 21.93
CA GLN A 5 -31.12 7.64 21.39
C GLN A 5 -30.37 8.97 21.23
N LYS A 6 -29.31 9.18 22.01
CA LYS A 6 -28.35 10.25 21.75
C LYS A 6 -27.49 9.81 20.56
N GLY A 7 -27.75 10.39 19.40
CA GLY A 7 -26.87 10.28 18.24
C GLY A 7 -25.52 10.92 18.54
N LEU A 8 -24.45 10.27 18.09
CA LEU A 8 -23.05 10.73 18.08
C LEU A 8 -22.82 11.80 17.01
N ILE A 9 -23.64 12.83 16.97
CA ILE A 9 -23.41 14.00 16.13
C ILE A 9 -23.24 15.17 17.08
N SER A 10 -21.97 15.49 17.38
CA SER A 10 -21.61 16.64 18.19
C SER A 10 -22.16 17.90 17.54
N GLU A 11 -22.72 18.78 18.36
CA GLU A 11 -23.21 20.08 17.95
C GLU A 11 -22.09 20.85 17.24
N ALA A 12 -22.44 21.51 16.14
CA ALA A 12 -21.52 22.28 15.32
C ALA A 12 -20.89 23.40 16.16
N GLY A 13 -19.60 23.26 16.51
CA GLY A 13 -18.85 24.32 17.17
C GLY A 13 -17.84 23.89 18.24
N GLU A 14 -17.84 22.63 18.70
CA GLU A 14 -16.75 22.12 19.54
C GLU A 14 -15.62 21.61 18.65
N GLU A 15 -14.64 22.46 18.35
CA GLU A 15 -13.33 21.98 17.90
C GLU A 15 -12.76 21.11 19.03
N ALA A 16 -12.90 19.80 18.90
CA ALA A 16 -12.25 18.87 19.82
C ALA A 16 -10.75 19.17 19.79
N PRO A 17 -10.13 19.62 20.89
CA PRO A 17 -8.75 20.06 20.86
C PRO A 17 -7.87 18.87 20.47
N ILE A 18 -7.08 19.03 19.41
CA ILE A 18 -6.06 18.05 19.03
C ILE A 18 -5.04 18.03 20.15
N LYS A 19 -5.15 17.02 21.01
CA LYS A 19 -4.23 16.81 22.12
C LYS A 19 -3.15 15.84 21.67
N LEU A 20 -1.91 16.31 21.60
CA LEU A 20 -0.76 15.42 21.47
C LEU A 20 -0.75 14.49 22.69
N LEU A 21 -1.03 13.21 22.47
CA LEU A 21 -1.05 12.24 23.55
C LEU A 21 0.39 11.86 23.95
N ARG A 22 1.23 11.50 22.97
CA ARG A 22 2.61 11.01 23.18
C ARG A 22 3.47 11.19 21.93
N LYS A 23 4.79 11.09 22.10
CA LYS A 23 5.80 11.08 21.03
C LYS A 23 6.74 9.89 21.24
N LEU A 24 6.91 9.07 20.20
CA LEU A 24 7.95 8.04 20.14
C LEU A 24 9.17 8.65 19.43
N THR A 25 10.37 8.50 20.00
CA THR A 25 11.60 9.15 19.51
C THR A 25 12.78 8.18 19.49
N GLY A 26 13.78 8.44 18.64
CA GLY A 26 14.98 7.61 18.51
C GLY A 26 15.16 6.95 17.13
N ASN A 27 14.22 7.19 16.23
CA ASN A 27 14.17 6.51 14.93
C ASN A 27 14.91 7.27 13.85
N GLN A 28 15.41 6.51 12.89
CA GLN A 28 15.71 7.06 11.58
C GLN A 28 14.42 7.53 10.90
N THR A 29 14.55 8.29 9.81
CA THR A 29 13.41 8.79 9.05
C THR A 29 12.48 7.63 8.66
N ILE A 30 11.25 7.71 9.18
CA ILE A 30 10.17 6.76 8.88
C ILE A 30 9.54 7.15 7.55
N LEU A 31 9.33 6.16 6.69
CA LEU A 31 8.76 6.34 5.35
C LEU A 31 7.45 5.57 5.14
N SER A 32 7.17 4.60 6.01
CA SER A 32 5.94 3.82 6.02
C SER A 32 5.53 3.46 7.45
N LEU A 33 4.22 3.38 7.67
CA LEU A 33 3.59 3.02 8.94
C LEU A 33 2.40 2.11 8.66
N GLU A 34 2.21 1.09 9.49
CA GLU A 34 1.10 0.15 9.39
C GLU A 34 0.72 -0.39 10.78
N PHE A 35 -0.58 -0.47 11.06
CA PHE A 35 -1.08 -1.11 12.29
C PHE A 35 -1.25 -2.61 12.10
N ILE A 36 -0.84 -3.38 13.10
CA ILE A 36 -1.11 -4.82 13.21
C ILE A 36 -2.22 -5.01 14.25
N GLN A 37 -3.28 -5.72 13.87
CA GLN A 37 -4.34 -6.24 14.75
C GLN A 37 -4.81 -5.26 15.85
N LEU A 38 -5.81 -4.45 15.52
CA LEU A 38 -6.55 -3.61 16.49
C LEU A 38 -5.61 -2.75 17.38
N ASP A 39 -4.68 -2.06 16.73
CA ASP A 39 -3.92 -0.95 17.33
C ASP A 39 -2.98 -1.31 18.50
N SER A 40 -2.58 -2.57 18.63
CA SER A 40 -1.67 -3.00 19.70
C SER A 40 -0.19 -2.87 19.31
N VAL A 41 0.10 -3.14 18.03
CA VAL A 41 1.44 -3.06 17.46
C VAL A 41 1.40 -2.15 16.24
N LEU A 42 2.34 -1.22 16.21
CA LEU A 42 2.61 -0.39 15.04
C LEU A 42 3.90 -0.88 14.40
N VAL A 43 3.92 -0.98 13.08
CA VAL A 43 5.13 -1.29 12.32
C VAL A 43 5.56 -0.04 11.56
N SER A 44 6.86 0.22 11.54
CA SER A 44 7.43 1.30 10.75
C SER A 44 8.57 0.83 9.87
N GLY A 45 8.51 1.14 8.59
CA GLY A 45 9.64 1.00 7.69
C GLY A 45 10.43 2.30 7.59
N ASN A 46 11.76 2.22 7.71
CA ASN A 46 12.62 3.39 7.73
C ASN A 46 13.57 3.50 6.51
N VAL A 47 14.29 4.61 6.43
CA VAL A 47 15.19 4.95 5.32
C VAL A 47 16.39 4.00 5.17
N SER A 48 16.82 3.29 6.21
CA SER A 48 17.90 2.31 6.09
C SER A 48 17.43 0.91 5.69
N GLY A 49 16.12 0.70 5.56
CA GLY A 49 15.58 -0.61 5.22
C GLY A 49 15.33 -1.52 6.42
N VAL A 50 15.20 -0.93 7.61
CA VAL A 50 14.86 -1.67 8.83
C VAL A 50 13.37 -1.51 9.12
N LEU A 51 12.73 -2.62 9.47
CA LEU A 51 11.34 -2.70 9.89
C LEU A 51 11.29 -2.75 11.42
N ASP A 52 10.82 -1.68 12.05
CA ASP A 52 10.70 -1.58 13.50
C ASP A 52 9.29 -1.95 13.97
N PHE A 53 9.20 -2.74 15.03
CA PHE A 53 7.95 -3.15 15.68
C PHE A 53 7.80 -2.38 16.98
N TRP A 54 6.65 -1.72 17.14
CA TRP A 54 6.35 -0.83 18.25
C TRP A 54 5.20 -1.40 19.05
N SER A 55 5.44 -1.70 20.31
CA SER A 55 4.37 -1.99 21.25
C SER A 55 3.73 -0.67 21.69
N LEU A 56 2.45 -0.48 21.38
CA LEU A 56 1.70 0.70 21.80
C LEU A 56 1.26 0.65 23.26
N GLU A 57 1.26 -0.53 23.87
CA GLU A 57 1.08 -0.68 25.31
C GLU A 57 2.31 -0.17 26.08
N SER A 58 3.50 -0.65 25.71
CA SER A 58 4.75 -0.27 26.38
C SER A 58 5.37 1.03 25.85
N MET A 59 4.85 1.55 24.73
CA MET A 59 5.31 2.75 24.02
C MET A 59 6.79 2.69 23.66
N ARG A 60 7.26 1.52 23.21
CA ARG A 60 8.67 1.26 22.88
C ARG A 60 8.78 0.39 21.64
N CYS A 61 9.92 0.54 20.96
CA CYS A 61 10.35 -0.44 19.96
C CYS A 61 10.59 -1.76 20.69
N SER A 62 9.83 -2.80 20.35
CA SER A 62 10.00 -4.15 20.89
C SER A 62 11.12 -4.89 20.19
N SER A 63 11.24 -4.68 18.88
CA SER A 63 12.12 -5.43 18.00
C SER A 63 12.28 -4.73 16.65
N SER A 64 13.32 -5.14 15.91
CA SER A 64 13.63 -4.59 14.59
C SER A 64 14.13 -5.71 13.67
N VAL A 65 13.65 -5.72 12.44
CA VAL A 65 14.08 -6.63 11.38
C VAL A 65 14.88 -5.86 10.35
N ASP A 66 16.20 -6.11 10.30
CA ASP A 66 17.06 -5.65 9.21
C ASP A 66 17.08 -6.72 8.11
N MET A 67 16.57 -6.36 6.94
CA MET A 67 16.55 -7.25 5.78
C MET A 67 17.92 -7.36 5.09
N GLY A 68 18.92 -6.56 5.50
CA GLY A 68 20.30 -6.62 5.02
C GLY A 68 20.55 -5.93 3.67
N LEU A 69 19.59 -5.12 3.20
CA LEU A 69 19.61 -4.55 1.86
C LEU A 69 20.04 -3.08 1.82
N GLY A 70 19.95 -2.37 2.95
CA GLY A 70 20.23 -0.94 3.01
C GLY A 70 19.30 -0.09 2.13
N LEU A 71 18.12 -0.60 1.78
CA LEU A 71 17.18 0.06 0.88
C LEU A 71 15.96 0.60 1.64
N PRO A 72 15.58 1.88 1.47
CA PRO A 72 14.44 2.47 2.16
C PRO A 72 13.15 1.66 1.98
N ILE A 73 12.41 1.44 3.07
CA ILE A 73 11.08 0.80 3.03
C ILE A 73 10.03 1.88 2.80
N ILE A 74 9.40 1.86 1.62
CA ILE A 74 8.46 2.90 1.18
C ILE A 74 6.99 2.56 1.47
N LYS A 75 6.68 1.28 1.73
CA LYS A 75 5.34 0.83 2.04
C LYS A 75 5.37 -0.46 2.87
N THR A 76 4.45 -0.53 3.82
CA THR A 76 4.13 -1.70 4.64
C THR A 76 2.63 -1.95 4.54
N ILE A 77 2.21 -3.21 4.46
CA ILE A 77 0.79 -3.62 4.48
C ILE A 77 0.68 -4.84 5.36
N TYR A 78 -0.26 -4.84 6.29
CA TYR A 78 -0.54 -6.01 7.12
C TYR A 78 -1.74 -6.79 6.58
N ASP A 79 -1.53 -8.08 6.34
CA ASP A 79 -2.61 -9.02 6.04
C ASP A 79 -3.03 -9.77 7.31
N ASP A 80 -4.25 -9.49 7.76
CA ASP A 80 -4.86 -10.09 8.93
C ASP A 80 -5.12 -11.59 8.77
N GLU A 81 -5.33 -12.10 7.55
CA GLU A 81 -5.64 -13.51 7.31
C GLU A 81 -4.38 -14.37 7.33
N SER A 82 -3.39 -14.02 6.49
CA SER A 82 -2.12 -14.74 6.45
C SER A 82 -1.18 -14.39 7.60
N LYS A 83 -1.53 -13.39 8.41
CA LYS A 83 -0.71 -12.87 9.50
C LYS A 83 0.68 -12.43 9.03
N THR A 84 0.77 -11.90 7.83
CA THR A 84 2.01 -11.53 7.15
C THR A 84 2.06 -10.04 6.90
N ILE A 85 3.25 -9.45 6.98
CA ILE A 85 3.52 -8.07 6.60
C ILE A 85 4.20 -8.07 5.24
N TYR A 86 3.59 -7.41 4.28
CA TYR A 86 4.22 -7.10 3.01
C TYR A 86 5.06 -5.85 3.18
N VAL A 87 6.30 -5.90 2.71
CA VAL A 87 7.25 -4.80 2.82
C VAL A 87 7.82 -4.49 1.44
N GLN A 88 7.58 -3.27 0.96
CA GLN A 88 8.10 -2.80 -0.31
C GLN A 88 9.27 -1.84 -0.07
N ASN A 89 10.40 -2.11 -0.70
CA ASN A 89 11.52 -1.18 -0.71
C ASN A 89 11.48 -0.25 -1.93
N ARG A 90 12.35 0.77 -1.93
CA ARG A 90 12.43 1.76 -3.01
C ARG A 90 12.78 1.19 -4.38
N LYS A 91 13.28 -0.04 -4.48
CA LYS A 91 13.52 -0.73 -5.76
C LYS A 91 12.29 -1.50 -6.26
N GLY A 92 11.16 -1.45 -5.55
CA GLY A 92 9.97 -2.22 -5.85
C GLY A 92 10.05 -3.70 -5.44
N GLN A 93 11.12 -4.10 -4.73
CA GLN A 93 11.22 -5.47 -4.22
C GLN A 93 10.27 -5.64 -3.03
N ILE A 94 9.60 -6.79 -2.98
CA ILE A 94 8.65 -7.13 -1.94
C ILE A 94 9.23 -8.21 -1.04
N TYR A 95 9.10 -8.03 0.27
CA TYR A 95 9.44 -9.01 1.29
C TYR A 95 8.19 -9.35 2.10
N LEU A 96 8.09 -10.61 2.48
CA LEU A 96 7.08 -11.09 3.42
C LEU A 96 7.76 -11.27 4.76
N VAL A 97 7.21 -10.64 5.80
CA VAL A 97 7.66 -10.81 7.19
C VAL A 97 6.54 -11.48 7.98
N ASP A 98 6.85 -12.61 8.62
CA ASP A 98 5.90 -13.33 9.46
C ASP A 98 5.87 -12.81 10.90
N GLN A 99 4.96 -13.35 11.72
CA GLN A 99 4.82 -12.99 13.14
C GLN A 99 6.03 -13.37 14.00
N THR A 100 6.91 -14.25 13.51
CA THR A 100 8.15 -14.62 14.17
C THR A 100 9.33 -13.76 13.70
N GLU A 101 9.04 -12.67 12.99
CA GLU A 101 10.00 -11.71 12.45
C GLU A 101 10.97 -12.33 11.43
N LYS A 102 10.64 -13.51 10.90
CA LYS A 102 11.37 -14.09 9.77
C LYS A 102 10.86 -13.47 8.49
N TYR A 103 11.80 -13.22 7.58
CA TYR A 103 11.47 -12.64 6.30
C TYR A 103 11.95 -13.50 5.15
N ARG A 104 11.24 -13.38 4.02
CA ARG A 104 11.65 -13.93 2.73
C ARG A 104 11.26 -12.97 1.62
N GLN A 105 12.05 -12.96 0.55
CA GLN A 105 11.67 -12.20 -0.64
C GLN A 105 10.44 -12.83 -1.28
N PHE A 106 9.47 -11.98 -1.64
CA PHE A 106 8.31 -12.39 -2.42
C PHE A 106 8.69 -12.33 -3.89
N ASP A 107 8.80 -13.50 -4.52
CA ASP A 107 9.16 -13.56 -5.93
C ASP A 107 7.98 -13.07 -6.78
N LEU A 108 8.23 -11.96 -7.47
CA LEU A 108 7.35 -11.32 -8.42
C LEU A 108 8.11 -11.26 -9.74
N SER A 109 7.74 -12.15 -10.67
CA SER A 109 8.36 -12.19 -11.99
C SER A 109 8.23 -10.83 -12.69
N GLY A 110 9.33 -10.35 -13.27
CA GLY A 110 9.36 -9.09 -14.02
C GLY A 110 9.18 -7.81 -13.18
N THR A 111 9.58 -7.83 -11.90
CA THR A 111 9.60 -6.61 -11.06
C THR A 111 10.79 -5.72 -11.38
N ASP A 112 10.66 -5.00 -12.48
CA ASP A 112 11.45 -3.79 -12.69
C ASP A 112 10.78 -2.64 -11.93
N TYR A 113 11.58 -2.00 -11.08
CA TYR A 113 11.38 -0.72 -10.41
C TYR A 113 10.02 -0.03 -10.69
N SER A 114 9.19 0.13 -9.65
CA SER A 114 8.05 1.06 -9.69
C SER A 114 8.20 2.09 -8.58
N LEU A 115 7.95 3.36 -8.93
CA LEU A 115 7.88 4.46 -7.97
C LEU A 115 6.61 4.36 -7.11
N ALA A 116 5.53 3.85 -7.70
CA ALA A 116 4.26 3.69 -7.04
C ALA A 116 4.30 2.63 -5.94
N LYS A 117 3.56 2.90 -4.87
CA LYS A 117 3.49 2.03 -3.70
C LYS A 117 2.51 0.88 -3.96
N MET A 118 2.82 -0.30 -3.44
CA MET A 118 1.86 -1.39 -3.39
C MET A 118 0.65 -0.98 -2.55
N MET A 119 -0.50 -1.59 -2.84
CA MET A 119 -1.73 -1.30 -2.10
C MET A 119 -2.61 -2.53 -1.95
N ILE A 120 -3.38 -2.59 -0.88
CA ILE A 120 -4.41 -3.62 -0.69
C ILE A 120 -5.75 -3.06 -1.17
N LEU A 121 -6.53 -3.85 -1.91
CA LEU A 121 -7.89 -3.46 -2.28
C LEU A 121 -8.78 -3.40 -1.03
N PRO A 122 -9.83 -2.56 -1.01
CA PRO A 122 -10.62 -2.38 0.21
C PRO A 122 -11.35 -3.65 0.69
N SER A 123 -11.59 -4.63 -0.18
CA SER A 123 -12.11 -5.96 0.16
C SER A 123 -11.13 -6.78 1.00
N LYS A 124 -9.85 -6.37 1.00
CA LYS A 124 -8.72 -7.10 1.56
C LYS A 124 -8.48 -8.47 0.93
N GLU A 125 -9.12 -8.76 -0.20
CA GLU A 125 -8.96 -10.05 -0.88
C GLU A 125 -7.81 -10.04 -1.89
N SER A 126 -7.23 -8.87 -2.19
CA SER A 126 -6.18 -8.75 -3.20
C SER A 126 -5.20 -7.62 -2.92
N ILE A 127 -3.95 -7.84 -3.33
CA ILE A 127 -2.89 -6.83 -3.31
C ILE A 127 -2.52 -6.47 -4.74
N VAL A 128 -2.36 -5.18 -4.95
CA VAL A 128 -1.94 -4.55 -6.18
C VAL A 128 -0.46 -4.22 -6.08
N PHE A 129 0.33 -4.75 -7.01
CA PHE A 129 1.76 -4.50 -7.13
C PHE A 129 2.03 -3.72 -8.43
N PRO A 130 2.29 -2.42 -8.32
CA PRO A 130 2.84 -1.63 -9.42
C PRO A 130 4.16 -2.22 -9.93
N ARG A 131 4.28 -2.35 -11.25
CA ARG A 131 5.53 -2.68 -11.96
C ARG A 131 5.81 -1.59 -12.99
N LYS A 132 6.97 -1.64 -13.62
CA LYS A 132 7.40 -0.65 -14.61
C LYS A 132 6.38 -0.38 -15.73
N ASP A 133 5.85 -1.44 -16.33
CA ASP A 133 4.99 -1.34 -17.54
C ASP A 133 3.55 -1.86 -17.33
N ASN A 134 3.25 -2.34 -16.13
CA ASN A 134 1.97 -2.97 -15.83
C ASN A 134 1.69 -2.97 -14.33
N ILE A 135 0.49 -3.43 -13.99
CA ILE A 135 0.06 -3.72 -12.64
C ILE A 135 -0.14 -5.23 -12.52
N LEU A 136 0.33 -5.80 -11.42
CA LEU A 136 -0.02 -7.15 -11.00
C LEU A 136 -1.05 -7.09 -9.88
N VAL A 137 -2.15 -7.82 -10.02
CA VAL A 137 -3.09 -8.05 -8.93
C VAL A 137 -2.99 -9.51 -8.51
N ILE A 138 -2.79 -9.74 -7.21
CA ILE A 138 -2.72 -11.08 -6.61
C ILE A 138 -3.86 -11.23 -5.62
N GLY A 139 -4.68 -12.25 -5.80
CA GLY A 139 -5.67 -12.67 -4.81
C GLY A 139 -5.01 -13.33 -3.59
N LEU A 140 -5.33 -12.85 -2.38
CA LEU A 140 -4.82 -13.37 -1.11
C LEU A 140 -5.53 -14.66 -0.69
N ASN A 141 -6.83 -14.80 -1.02
CA ASN A 141 -7.68 -15.87 -0.51
C ASN A 141 -7.84 -17.05 -1.48
N CYS A 142 -7.13 -17.03 -2.61
CA CYS A 142 -7.21 -18.06 -3.63
C CYS A 142 -6.09 -19.10 -3.44
N PRO A 143 -6.41 -20.41 -3.26
CA PRO A 143 -5.40 -21.46 -3.09
C PRO A 143 -4.53 -21.67 -4.34
N LYS A 144 -5.04 -21.27 -5.51
CA LYS A 144 -4.23 -21.02 -6.70
C LYS A 144 -3.99 -19.51 -6.73
N ARG A 145 -2.73 -19.09 -6.66
CA ARG A 145 -2.33 -17.68 -6.77
C ARG A 145 -2.89 -17.13 -8.09
N GLU A 146 -4.02 -16.45 -8.03
CA GLU A 146 -4.63 -15.82 -9.19
C GLU A 146 -3.88 -14.52 -9.44
N GLU A 147 -3.12 -14.53 -10.53
CA GLU A 147 -2.34 -13.39 -10.99
C GLU A 147 -3.02 -12.78 -12.20
N VAL A 148 -3.37 -11.50 -12.09
CA VAL A 148 -3.90 -10.74 -13.23
C VAL A 148 -2.93 -9.60 -13.54
N VAL A 149 -2.50 -9.54 -14.81
CA VAL A 149 -1.55 -8.54 -15.28
C VAL A 149 -2.26 -7.54 -16.19
N PHE A 150 -2.15 -6.26 -15.86
CA PHE A 150 -2.78 -5.17 -16.60
C PHE A 150 -1.71 -4.21 -17.13
N LYS A 151 -1.56 -4.10 -18.45
CA LYS A 151 -0.57 -3.20 -19.06
C LYS A 151 -1.06 -1.76 -19.03
N PHE A 152 -0.19 -0.79 -18.76
CA PHE A 152 -0.62 0.61 -18.78
C PHE A 152 -1.11 1.02 -20.17
N PRO A 153 -2.09 1.95 -20.27
CA PRO A 153 -2.60 2.43 -21.55
C PRO A 153 -1.81 3.66 -22.03
N THR A 154 -0.67 3.94 -21.40
CA THR A 154 0.21 5.06 -21.67
C THR A 154 1.38 4.61 -22.54
N GLU A 155 2.18 5.57 -23.00
CA GLU A 155 3.46 5.26 -23.64
C GLU A 155 4.35 4.46 -22.69
N SER A 156 5.17 3.56 -23.23
CA SER A 156 6.06 2.69 -22.44
C SER A 156 7.13 3.45 -21.64
N SER A 157 7.33 4.74 -21.90
CA SER A 157 8.20 5.64 -21.16
C SER A 157 7.53 6.31 -19.96
N ASP A 158 6.20 6.29 -19.88
CA ASP A 158 5.44 7.02 -18.86
C ASP A 158 5.38 6.21 -17.56
N GLN A 159 6.03 6.72 -16.53
CA GLN A 159 6.20 5.96 -15.28
C GLN A 159 5.01 6.19 -14.35
N LEU A 160 4.47 5.10 -13.81
CA LEU A 160 3.48 5.15 -12.75
C LEU A 160 4.12 5.66 -11.45
N ILE A 161 3.62 6.77 -10.92
CA ILE A 161 4.11 7.41 -9.69
C ILE A 161 3.21 7.16 -8.48
N GLU A 162 1.90 6.98 -8.70
CA GLU A 162 0.94 6.82 -7.62
C GLU A 162 -0.21 5.93 -8.06
N ILE A 163 -0.76 5.19 -7.10
CA ILE A 163 -1.89 4.29 -7.31
C ILE A 163 -2.83 4.35 -6.12
N GLU A 164 -4.11 4.50 -6.39
CA GLU A 164 -5.15 4.55 -5.35
C GLU A 164 -6.36 3.74 -5.77
N SER A 165 -7.07 3.17 -4.79
CA SER A 165 -8.36 2.51 -5.05
C SER A 165 -9.48 3.53 -4.94
N LEU A 166 -10.33 3.57 -5.97
CA LEU A 166 -11.62 4.28 -5.90
C LEU A 166 -12.67 3.41 -5.21
N ASN A 167 -12.60 2.10 -5.46
CA ASN A 167 -13.47 1.05 -4.93
C ASN A 167 -12.85 -0.32 -5.25
N GLU A 168 -13.57 -1.39 -4.93
CA GLU A 168 -13.15 -2.79 -5.15
C GLU A 168 -12.84 -3.19 -6.59
N HIS A 169 -13.29 -2.39 -7.54
CA HIS A 169 -13.23 -2.72 -8.96
C HIS A 169 -12.57 -1.62 -9.77
N SER A 170 -12.03 -0.58 -9.14
CA SER A 170 -11.48 0.56 -9.86
C SER A 170 -10.26 1.15 -9.19
N LEU A 171 -9.25 1.40 -10.02
CA LEU A 171 -8.00 2.03 -9.62
C LEU A 171 -7.84 3.38 -10.29
N LEU A 172 -7.24 4.33 -9.57
CA LEU A 172 -6.68 5.56 -10.11
C LEU A 172 -5.18 5.39 -10.26
N LEU A 173 -4.68 5.67 -11.45
CA LEU A 173 -3.27 5.57 -11.80
C LEU A 173 -2.76 6.96 -12.16
N GLY A 174 -1.77 7.46 -11.44
CA GLY A 174 -1.11 8.74 -11.72
C GLY A 174 0.28 8.51 -12.32
N PHE A 175 0.59 9.19 -13.41
CA PHE A 175 1.84 9.03 -14.16
C PHE A 175 2.71 10.30 -14.15
N GLU A 176 4.02 10.15 -14.40
CA GLU A 176 4.98 11.26 -14.47
C GLU A 176 4.62 12.31 -15.53
N SER A 177 4.02 11.90 -16.64
CA SER A 177 3.54 12.82 -17.69
C SER A 177 2.42 13.76 -17.24
N GLY A 178 1.80 13.51 -16.08
CA GLY A 178 0.59 14.17 -15.62
C GLY A 178 -0.70 13.48 -16.07
N ASN A 179 -0.61 12.36 -16.81
CA ASN A 179 -1.78 11.54 -17.13
C ASN A 179 -2.37 10.92 -15.86
N VAL A 180 -3.71 10.89 -15.80
CA VAL A 180 -4.47 10.16 -14.78
C VAL A 180 -5.42 9.20 -15.47
N VAL A 181 -5.33 7.92 -15.11
CA VAL A 181 -6.14 6.86 -15.71
C VAL A 181 -7.01 6.23 -14.63
N ILE A 182 -8.31 6.11 -14.90
CA ILE A 182 -9.21 5.27 -14.12
C ILE A 182 -9.29 3.91 -14.82
N TRP A 183 -9.02 2.85 -14.08
CA TRP A 183 -8.99 1.49 -14.60
C TRP A 183 -10.07 0.62 -13.96
N ASP A 184 -10.92 -0.02 -14.75
CA ASP A 184 -11.89 -1.02 -14.25
C ASP A 184 -11.26 -2.43 -14.22
N LEU A 185 -11.05 -2.95 -13.01
CA LEU A 185 -10.46 -4.27 -12.77
C LEU A 185 -11.30 -5.42 -13.33
N ARG A 186 -12.60 -5.21 -13.57
CA ARG A 186 -13.50 -6.21 -14.16
C ARG A 186 -13.38 -6.29 -15.68
N LYS A 187 -12.77 -5.28 -16.31
CA LYS A 187 -12.64 -5.15 -17.77
C LYS A 187 -11.21 -4.81 -18.17
N PRO A 188 -10.25 -5.74 -17.98
CA PRO A 188 -8.83 -5.53 -18.28
C PRO A 188 -8.55 -4.98 -19.69
N GLU A 189 -9.36 -5.35 -20.68
CA GLU A 189 -9.10 -4.98 -22.08
C GLU A 189 -9.78 -3.68 -22.53
N SER A 190 -10.58 -3.05 -21.68
CA SER A 190 -11.45 -1.93 -22.10
C SER A 190 -10.75 -0.58 -22.20
N HIS A 191 -9.45 -0.51 -21.89
CA HIS A 191 -8.69 0.74 -21.81
C HIS A 191 -7.51 0.73 -22.78
N VAL A 192 -7.81 0.75 -24.09
CA VAL A 192 -6.89 1.27 -25.11
C VAL A 192 -7.47 2.61 -25.53
N LEU A 193 -7.07 3.69 -24.85
CA LEU A 193 -7.31 5.03 -25.39
C LEU A 193 -6.35 5.20 -26.58
N GLN A 194 -6.83 4.92 -27.80
CA GLN A 194 -6.16 5.44 -28.98
C GLN A 194 -6.15 6.97 -28.85
N PRO A 195 -5.01 7.65 -29.06
CA PRO A 195 -5.03 9.10 -29.18
C PRO A 195 -6.01 9.47 -30.31
N PRO A 196 -6.80 10.54 -30.16
CA PRO A 196 -7.65 11.00 -31.24
C PRO A 196 -6.78 11.25 -32.47
N LEU A 197 -7.22 10.76 -33.62
CA LEU A 197 -6.49 10.76 -34.90
C LEU A 197 -6.28 12.16 -35.50
N ASP A 198 -6.56 13.24 -34.76
CA ASP A 198 -6.63 14.60 -35.28
C ASP A 198 -5.59 15.51 -34.64
N PHE A 199 -4.30 15.26 -34.90
CA PHE A 199 -3.27 16.31 -34.99
C PHE A 199 -2.18 15.85 -35.98
N GLN A 200 -2.55 15.71 -37.24
CA GLN A 200 -1.62 15.89 -38.35
C GLN A 200 -1.93 17.24 -39.02
N LEU A 201 -1.07 18.22 -38.75
CA LEU A 201 -0.82 19.37 -39.64
C LEU A 201 0.70 19.56 -39.74
#